data_AF-A0A4V2M2J0-F1
#
_entry.id   AF-A0A4V2M2J0-F1
#
_cell.length_a   1.000
_cell.length_b   1.000
_cell.length_c   1.000
_cell.angle_alpha   90.00
_cell.angle_beta   90.00
_cell.angle_gamma   90.00
#
_symmetry.space_group_name_H-M   'P 1'
#
loop_
_entity.id
_entity.type
_entity.pdbx_description
1 polymer ?
#
loop_
_entity_poly.entity_id
_entity_poly.type
_entity_poly.pdbx_seq_one_letter_code
_entity_poly.pdbx_strand_id
1 'polypeptide(L)'
;MTYDVVALLERMPSDEDVLASLAATGTEHRVRAVSGGMVIQLCDEQEVPLVSIDTPMYIQVPGEPMRQFGAAYADVPTPTWWVEIRAAAHDAGSRLAWRYAEELVVRTGGRIWAPPPAAQNGAEHA
;
A
#
# COMPACT_ATOMS: atom_id res chain seq x y z
N MET A 1 4.38 -13.76 -7.57
CA MET A 1 3.80 -12.46 -7.97
C MET A 1 3.53 -11.67 -6.71
N THR A 2 3.59 -10.34 -6.75
CA THR A 2 3.21 -9.46 -5.62
C THR A 2 1.85 -8.83 -5.91
N TYR A 3 1.13 -8.46 -4.85
CA TYR A 3 -0.08 -7.65 -4.94
C TYR A 3 0.29 -6.25 -4.46
N ASP A 4 0.30 -5.28 -5.38
CA ASP A 4 0.80 -3.94 -5.10
C ASP A 4 -0.39 -2.99 -4.95
N VAL A 5 -0.49 -2.32 -3.81
CA VAL A 5 -1.46 -1.27 -3.53
C VAL A 5 -0.72 0.05 -3.51
N VAL A 6 -1.31 1.10 -4.07
CA VAL A 6 -0.77 2.46 -3.98
C VAL A 6 -1.77 3.35 -3.29
N ALA A 7 -1.35 3.96 -2.18
CA ALA A 7 -2.13 4.99 -1.52
C ALA A 7 -1.69 6.37 -2.05
N LEU A 8 -2.58 7.06 -2.77
CA LEU A 8 -2.43 8.44 -3.19
C LEU A 8 -2.98 9.35 -2.09
N LEU A 9 -2.16 10.27 -1.59
CA LEU A 9 -2.43 11.05 -0.38
C LEU A 9 -2.47 12.55 -0.69
N GLU A 10 -3.37 13.28 -0.04
CA GLU A 10 -3.48 14.73 -0.20
C GLU A 10 -2.35 15.50 0.49
N ARG A 11 -1.69 14.87 1.48
CA ARG A 11 -0.55 15.43 2.22
C ARG A 11 0.48 14.35 2.54
N MET A 12 1.69 14.79 2.89
CA MET A 12 2.72 13.90 3.43
C MET A 12 2.18 13.26 4.72
N PRO A 13 2.29 11.93 4.89
CA PRO A 13 1.94 11.31 6.15
C PRO A 13 2.98 11.67 7.20
N SER A 14 2.51 11.97 8.41
CA SER A 14 3.36 12.10 9.59
C SER A 14 3.74 10.73 10.14
N ASP A 15 4.73 10.68 11.03
CA ASP A 15 5.08 9.45 11.76
C ASP A 15 3.89 8.88 12.55
N GLU A 16 3.01 9.75 13.07
CA GLU A 16 1.78 9.34 13.76
C GLU A 16 0.78 8.68 12.79
N ASP A 17 0.62 9.23 11.59
CA ASP A 17 -0.24 8.62 10.57
C ASP A 17 0.27 7.22 10.21
N VAL A 18 1.59 7.09 10.01
CA VAL A 18 2.24 5.80 9.68
C VAL A 18 2.05 4.80 10.83
N LEU A 19 2.40 5.18 12.06
CA LEU A 19 2.31 4.29 13.22
C LEU A 19 0.87 3.87 13.52
N ALA A 20 -0.08 4.80 13.39
CA ALA A 20 -1.48 4.50 13.64
C ALA A 20 -2.08 3.59 12.55
N SER A 21 -1.69 3.78 11.28
CA SER A 21 -2.05 2.86 10.20
C SER A 21 -1.43 1.47 10.38
N LEU A 22 -0.18 1.37 10.86
CA LEU A 22 0.42 0.09 11.22
C LEU A 22 -0.35 -0.58 12.37
N ALA A 23 -0.69 0.16 13.43
CA ALA A 23 -1.45 -0.39 14.56
C ALA A 23 -2.84 -0.91 14.15
N ALA A 24 -3.51 -0.23 13.22
CA ALA A 24 -4.81 -0.63 12.71
C ALA A 24 -4.77 -1.93 11.86
N THR A 25 -3.58 -2.35 11.41
CA THR A 25 -3.41 -3.62 10.70
C THR A 25 -3.37 -4.85 11.61
N GLY A 26 -3.23 -4.66 12.93
CA GLY A 26 -3.07 -5.74 13.91
C GLY A 26 -1.70 -5.67 14.60
N THR A 27 -1.68 -5.90 15.91
CA THR A 27 -0.44 -5.84 16.73
C THR A 27 0.32 -7.16 16.77
N GLU A 28 -0.21 -8.21 16.15
CA GLU A 28 0.40 -9.53 16.03
C GLU A 28 1.58 -9.55 15.04
N HIS A 29 1.64 -8.58 14.13
CA HIS A 29 2.67 -8.52 13.11
C HIS A 29 3.98 -7.95 13.65
N ARG A 30 5.09 -8.57 13.27
CA ARG A 30 6.42 -8.04 13.57
C ARG A 30 6.73 -6.91 12.59
N VAL A 31 7.17 -5.76 13.12
CA VAL A 31 7.58 -4.61 12.30
C VAL A 31 9.10 -4.60 12.15
N ARG A 32 9.60 -4.50 10.91
CA ARG A 32 11.03 -4.39 10.62
C ARG A 32 11.31 -3.26 9.64
N ALA A 33 12.27 -2.40 9.97
CA ALA A 33 12.83 -1.45 9.01
C ALA A 33 13.95 -2.13 8.20
N VAL A 34 13.91 -2.02 6.87
CA VAL A 34 14.95 -2.50 5.95
C VAL A 34 15.43 -1.35 5.06
N SER A 35 16.44 -1.59 4.22
CA SER A 35 16.98 -0.58 3.30
C SER A 35 17.36 0.75 3.99
N GLY A 36 17.98 0.66 5.18
CA GLY A 36 18.35 1.83 5.97
C GLY A 36 17.17 2.63 6.54
N GLY A 37 15.99 2.02 6.64
CA GLY A 37 14.77 2.68 7.14
C GLY A 37 13.84 3.19 6.04
N MET A 38 14.21 3.03 4.76
CA MET A 38 13.39 3.49 3.63
C MET A 38 12.20 2.58 3.33
N VAL A 39 12.19 1.37 3.89
CA VAL A 39 11.09 0.42 3.74
C VAL A 39 10.75 -0.16 5.10
N ILE A 40 9.46 -0.13 5.43
CA ILE A 40 8.91 -0.79 6.61
C ILE A 40 8.28 -2.11 6.14
N GLN A 41 8.58 -3.21 6.83
CA GLN A 41 7.99 -4.51 6.57
C GLN A 41 7.12 -4.94 7.74
N LEU A 42 5.92 -5.44 7.42
CA LEU A 42 5.11 -6.25 8.32
C LEU A 42 5.41 -7.72 8.02
N CYS A 43 5.85 -8.45 9.04
CA CYS A 43 6.21 -9.86 8.94
C CYS A 43 5.30 -10.73 9.80
N ASP A 44 5.22 -12.01 9.44
CA ASP A 44 4.61 -13.04 10.28
C ASP A 44 5.49 -13.40 11.50
N GLU A 45 5.02 -14.37 12.29
CA GLU A 45 5.70 -14.81 13.51
C GLU A 45 7.09 -15.41 13.23
N GLN A 46 7.28 -15.97 12.03
CA GLN A 46 8.50 -16.58 11.50
C GLN A 46 9.43 -15.56 10.80
N GLU A 47 9.13 -14.27 10.92
CA GLU A 47 9.86 -13.16 10.30
C GLU A 47 9.84 -13.12 8.76
N VAL A 48 8.89 -13.83 8.14
CA VAL A 48 8.66 -13.77 6.70
C VAL A 48 7.88 -12.50 6.36
N PRO A 49 8.35 -11.67 5.41
CA PRO A 49 7.64 -10.45 5.00
C PRO A 49 6.29 -10.74 4.36
N LEU A 50 5.23 -10.15 4.90
CA LEU A 50 3.88 -10.18 4.34
C LEU A 50 3.60 -8.95 3.47
N VAL A 51 4.05 -7.78 3.94
CA VAL A 51 3.88 -6.49 3.27
C VAL A 51 5.16 -5.66 3.43
N SER A 52 5.56 -4.97 2.37
CA SER A 52 6.59 -3.92 2.38
C SER A 52 5.95 -2.58 2.02
N ILE A 53 6.23 -1.55 2.81
CA ILE A 53 5.70 -0.20 2.70
C ILE A 53 6.89 0.71 2.41
N ASP A 54 6.90 1.31 1.22
CA ASP A 54 7.96 2.22 0.81
C ASP A 54 7.74 3.63 1.38
N THR A 55 8.80 4.43 1.45
CA THR A 55 8.66 5.84 1.84
C THR A 55 7.72 6.61 0.91
N PRO A 56 6.99 7.62 1.44
CA PRO A 56 6.17 8.51 0.61
C PRO A 56 7.00 9.19 -0.48
N MET A 57 6.58 9.06 -1.73
CA MET A 57 7.17 9.80 -2.85
C MET A 57 6.32 11.01 -3.19
N TYR A 58 6.99 12.12 -3.48
CA TYR A 58 6.35 13.37 -3.88
C TYR A 58 6.22 13.46 -5.41
N ILE A 59 4.99 13.58 -5.89
CA ILE A 59 4.67 13.57 -7.31
C ILE A 59 4.25 14.95 -7.76
N GLN A 60 5.09 15.56 -8.59
CA GLN A 60 4.92 16.95 -9.02
C GLN A 60 4.48 17.10 -10.48
N VAL A 61 4.59 16.04 -11.28
CA VAL A 61 4.34 16.08 -12.72
C VAL A 61 2.84 15.97 -12.99
N PRO A 62 2.19 16.98 -13.59
CA PRO A 62 0.77 16.91 -13.92
C PRO A 62 0.44 15.71 -14.83
N GLY A 63 -0.63 14.98 -14.49
CA GLY A 63 -1.06 13.78 -15.22
C GLY A 63 -0.26 12.50 -14.91
N GLU A 64 0.77 12.57 -14.04
CA GLU A 64 1.51 11.38 -13.58
C GLU A 64 0.60 10.29 -12.99
N PRO A 65 -0.37 10.59 -12.09
CA PRO A 65 -1.26 9.55 -11.56
C PRO A 65 -2.10 8.88 -12.65
N MET A 66 -2.60 9.65 -13.63
CA MET A 66 -3.33 9.11 -14.76
C MET A 66 -2.47 8.18 -15.62
N ARG A 67 -1.22 8.57 -15.89
CA ARG A 67 -0.31 7.76 -16.70
C ARG A 67 0.01 6.43 -16.01
N GLN A 68 0.20 6.46 -14.70
CA GLN A 68 0.59 5.29 -13.92
C GLN A 68 -0.59 4.36 -13.60
N PHE A 69 -1.76 4.92 -13.25
CA PHE A 69 -2.89 4.18 -12.68
C PHE A 69 -4.14 4.16 -13.59
N GLY A 70 -4.10 4.87 -14.71
CA GLY A 70 -5.17 4.93 -15.70
C GLY A 70 -6.15 6.08 -15.52
N ALA A 71 -7.14 6.14 -16.41
CA ALA A 71 -8.05 7.28 -16.57
C ALA A 71 -8.89 7.60 -15.31
N ALA A 72 -9.12 6.62 -14.43
CA ALA A 72 -9.84 6.83 -13.17
C ALA A 72 -9.11 7.77 -12.19
N TYR A 73 -7.84 8.08 -12.45
CA TYR A 73 -6.99 8.96 -11.65
C TYR A 73 -6.62 10.25 -12.39
N ALA A 74 -7.35 10.60 -13.46
CA ALA A 74 -7.14 11.83 -14.22
C ALA A 74 -7.49 13.11 -13.43
N ASP A 75 -8.33 12.98 -12.39
CA ASP A 75 -8.77 14.06 -11.52
C ASP A 75 -7.86 14.25 -10.29
N VAL A 76 -6.86 13.38 -10.08
CA VAL A 76 -5.93 13.49 -8.95
C VAL A 76 -5.06 14.74 -9.16
N PRO A 77 -5.14 15.75 -8.27
CA PRO A 77 -4.35 16.95 -8.40
C PRO A 77 -2.87 16.65 -8.18
N THR A 78 -2.03 17.48 -8.80
CA THR A 78 -0.59 17.50 -8.50
C THR A 78 -0.21 18.90 -8.00
N PRO A 79 0.71 19.01 -7.02
CA PRO A 79 1.47 17.91 -6.45
C PRO A 79 0.65 17.01 -5.49
N THR A 80 1.01 15.73 -5.40
CA THR A 80 0.43 14.74 -4.47
C THR A 80 1.53 13.86 -3.90
N TRP A 81 1.20 13.05 -2.91
CA TRP A 81 2.08 12.04 -2.34
C TRP A 81 1.56 10.66 -2.70
N TRP A 82 2.44 9.70 -2.93
CA TRP A 82 2.01 8.31 -2.97
C TRP A 82 2.87 7.42 -2.08
N VAL A 83 2.30 6.32 -1.62
CA VAL A 83 3.00 5.28 -0.87
C VAL A 83 2.72 3.95 -1.57
N GLU A 84 3.79 3.27 -1.99
CA GLU A 84 3.69 1.91 -2.54
C GLU A 84 3.69 0.88 -1.40
N ILE A 85 2.75 -0.06 -1.47
CA ILE A 85 2.52 -1.09 -0.48
C ILE A 85 2.51 -2.42 -1.22
N ARG A 86 3.63 -3.14 -1.15
CA ARG A 86 3.88 -4.38 -1.89
C ARG A 86 3.61 -5.58 -0.99
N ALA A 87 2.61 -6.37 -1.30
CA ALA A 87 2.26 -7.56 -0.54
C ALA A 87 2.71 -8.86 -1.22
N ALA A 88 2.93 -9.88 -0.42
CA ALA A 88 2.86 -11.26 -0.90
C ALA A 88 1.47 -11.50 -1.50
N ALA A 89 1.39 -12.08 -2.71
CA ALA A 89 0.12 -12.21 -3.45
C ALA A 89 -0.86 -13.26 -2.87
N HIS A 90 -0.58 -13.83 -1.70
CA HIS A 90 -1.57 -14.63 -1.00
C HIS A 90 -2.53 -13.73 -0.22
N ASP A 91 -3.72 -14.26 0.02
CA ASP A 91 -4.88 -13.57 0.59
C ASP A 91 -4.60 -12.75 1.87
N ALA A 92 -3.82 -13.31 2.81
CA ALA A 92 -3.43 -12.57 4.03
C ALA A 92 -2.60 -11.31 3.74
N GLY A 93 -1.61 -11.36 2.83
CA GLY A 93 -0.78 -10.22 2.48
C GLY A 93 -1.59 -9.13 1.76
N SER A 94 -2.42 -9.53 0.80
CA SER A 94 -3.25 -8.59 0.04
C SER A 94 -4.24 -7.84 0.93
N ARG A 95 -4.91 -8.53 1.87
CA ARG A 95 -5.78 -7.89 2.86
C ARG A 95 -5.03 -6.93 3.76
N LEU A 96 -3.83 -7.32 4.18
CA LEU A 96 -3.01 -6.50 5.07
C LEU A 96 -2.59 -5.20 4.39
N ALA A 97 -2.14 -5.28 3.13
CA ALA A 97 -1.82 -4.11 2.32
C ALA A 97 -3.02 -3.19 2.10
N TRP A 98 -4.18 -3.76 1.78
CA TRP A 98 -5.42 -2.97 1.61
C TRP A 98 -5.79 -2.22 2.89
N ARG A 99 -5.79 -2.91 4.05
CA ARG A 99 -6.12 -2.28 5.35
C ARG A 99 -5.16 -1.16 5.70
N TYR A 100 -3.86 -1.37 5.51
CA TYR A 100 -2.88 -0.32 5.74
C TYR A 100 -3.12 0.91 4.84
N ALA A 101 -3.37 0.67 3.55
CA ALA A 101 -3.66 1.74 2.58
C ALA A 101 -4.93 2.52 2.95
N GLU A 102 -5.99 1.82 3.34
CA GLU A 102 -7.27 2.40 3.75
C GLU A 102 -7.12 3.29 4.97
N GLU A 103 -6.44 2.81 6.01
CA GLU A 103 -6.19 3.58 7.22
C GLU A 103 -5.32 4.81 6.95
N LEU A 104 -4.31 4.67 6.08
CA LEU A 104 -3.46 5.79 5.70
C LEU A 104 -4.25 6.87 4.94
N VAL A 105 -5.10 6.46 3.99
CA VAL A 105 -5.97 7.37 3.22
C VAL A 105 -7.03 8.02 4.12
N VAL A 106 -7.64 7.29 5.05
CA VAL A 106 -8.59 7.87 6.02
C VAL A 106 -7.96 9.00 6.82
N ARG A 107 -6.67 8.87 7.18
CA ARG A 107 -5.95 9.86 7.98
C ARG A 107 -5.41 11.05 7.18
N THR A 108 -5.07 10.82 5.92
CA THR A 108 -4.35 11.79 5.09
C THR A 108 -5.16 12.34 3.92
N GLY A 109 -6.36 11.82 3.69
CA GLY A 109 -7.16 12.08 2.49
C GLY A 109 -6.68 11.28 1.27
N GLY A 110 -7.32 11.48 0.13
CA GLY A 110 -6.92 10.87 -1.13
C GLY A 110 -7.62 9.55 -1.48
N ARG A 111 -6.91 8.65 -2.19
CA ARG A 111 -7.50 7.49 -2.87
C ARG A 111 -6.54 6.31 -2.91
N ILE A 112 -7.09 5.11 -3.05
CA ILE A 112 -6.30 3.87 -3.19
C ILE A 112 -6.42 3.39 -4.64
N TRP A 113 -5.27 3.07 -5.23
CA TRP A 113 -5.19 2.21 -6.40
C TRP A 113 -4.77 0.81 -5.98
N ALA A 114 -5.43 -0.20 -6.55
CA ALA A 114 -4.99 -1.59 -6.47
C ALA A 114 -5.36 -2.31 -7.77
N PRO A 115 -4.58 -3.33 -8.17
CA PRO A 115 -4.95 -4.17 -9.29
C PRO A 115 -6.25 -4.92 -8.97
N PRO A 116 -7.04 -5.28 -10.00
CA PRO A 116 -8.20 -6.13 -9.79
C PRO A 116 -7.79 -7.43 -9.08
N PRO A 117 -8.67 -8.02 -8.24
CA PRO A 117 -8.40 -9.31 -7.64
C PRO A 117 -7.98 -10.30 -8.72
N ALA A 118 -6.93 -11.09 -8.46
CA ALA A 118 -6.55 -12.15 -9.39
C ALA A 118 -7.79 -13.01 -9.65
N ALA A 119 -8.11 -13.24 -10.92
CA ALA A 119 -9.21 -14.11 -11.29
C ALA A 119 -8.99 -15.46 -10.59
N GLN A 120 -9.95 -15.86 -9.75
CA GLN A 120 -9.93 -17.17 -9.13
C GLN A 120 -10.09 -18.16 -10.29
N ASN A 121 -8.99 -18.75 -10.77
CA ASN A 121 -9.05 -19.85 -11.72
C ASN A 121 -9.71 -21.03 -11.00
N GLY A 122 -11.03 -21.09 -11.07
CA GLY A 122 -11.79 -22.29 -10.79
C GLY A 122 -11.47 -23.32 -11.85
N ALA A 123 -10.66 -24.31 -11.47
CA ALA A 123 -10.65 -25.63 -12.05
C ALA A 123 -10.03 -26.60 -11.04
N GLU A 124 -10.86 -26.98 -10.08
CA GLU A 124 -10.76 -28.29 -9.44
C GLU A 124 -10.78 -29.39 -10.52
N HIS A 125 -9.90 -30.37 -10.35
CA HIS A 125 -10.07 -31.78 -10.68
C HIS A 125 -10.97 -32.17 -11.88
N ALA A 126 -10.33 -32.65 -12.95
CA ALA A 126 -10.85 -33.72 -13.80
C ALA A 126 -9.73 -34.73 -14.06
#